data_AF-A0A1E7FH07-F1
#
_entry.id   AF-A0A1E7FH07-F1
#
_cell.length_a   1.000
_cell.length_b   1.000
_cell.length_c   1.000
_cell.angle_alpha   90.00
_cell.angle_beta   90.00
_cell.angle_gamma   90.00
#
_symmetry.space_group_name_H-M   'P 1'
#
loop_
_entity.id
_entity.type
_entity.pdbx_description
1 polymer ?
#
loop_
_entity_poly.entity_id
_entity_poly.type
_entity_poly.pdbx_seq_one_letter_code
_entity_poly.pdbx_strand_id
1 'polypeptide(L)' 'DGNFHLCKICGDAGDLVCCDGCPQVYHPQCLPEDSDSFAALDDQDDDEPWYCPDCT' A
#
# COMPACT_ATOMS: atom_id res chain seq x y z
N ASP A 1 -5.13 5.14 14.49
CA ASP A 1 -4.49 4.90 13.19
C ASP A 1 -4.99 5.95 12.23
N GLY A 2 -4.11 6.83 11.73
CA GLY A 2 -4.49 8.02 10.95
C GLY A 2 -4.63 7.76 9.45
N ASN A 3 -4.67 6.49 9.05
CA ASN A 3 -4.72 6.05 7.66
C ASN A 3 -6.11 6.24 7.05
N PHE A 4 -6.16 6.39 5.73
CA PHE A 4 -7.39 6.44 4.96
C PHE A 4 -8.04 5.05 4.90
N HIS A 5 -9.30 5.03 4.44
CA HIS A 5 -10.10 3.80 4.34
C HIS A 5 -10.50 3.48 2.90
N LEU A 6 -10.02 4.27 1.94
CA LEU A 6 -10.32 4.14 0.52
C LEU A 6 -9.01 4.07 -0.24
N CYS A 7 -8.92 3.12 -1.16
CA CYS A 7 -7.76 2.99 -2.03
C CYS A 7 -7.51 4.30 -2.78
N LYS A 8 -6.29 4.84 -2.72
CA LYS A 8 -5.93 6.08 -3.43
C LYS A 8 -6.14 5.97 -4.96
N ILE A 9 -6.09 4.77 -5.52
CA ILE A 9 -6.15 4.53 -6.97
C ILE A 9 -7.60 4.41 -7.46
N CYS A 10 -8.40 3.51 -6.89
CA CYS A 10 -9.78 3.29 -7.34
C CYS A 10 -10.85 4.04 -6.52
N GLY A 11 -10.52 4.49 -5.31
CA GLY A 11 -11.45 5.18 -4.41
C GLY A 11 -12.39 4.26 -3.62
N ASP A 12 -12.23 2.94 -3.73
CA ASP A 12 -13.05 1.95 -3.02
C ASP A 12 -12.41 1.47 -1.72
N ALA A 13 -13.26 1.05 -0.78
CA ALA A 13 -12.86 0.32 0.42
C ALA A 13 -12.73 -1.18 0.14
N GLY A 14 -11.98 -1.90 0.97
CA GLY A 14 -11.77 -3.34 0.83
C GLY A 14 -10.50 -3.80 1.53
N ASP A 15 -9.80 -4.75 0.90
CA ASP A 15 -8.52 -5.29 1.37
C ASP A 15 -7.37 -4.32 1.04
N LEU A 16 -7.09 -3.44 1.99
CA LEU A 16 -6.16 -2.34 1.83
C LEU A 16 -4.86 -2.59 2.59
N VAL A 17 -3.75 -2.20 1.98
CA VAL A 17 -2.43 -2.11 2.61
C VAL A 17 -2.18 -0.66 2.98
N CYS A 18 -1.75 -0.43 4.22
CA CYS A 18 -1.42 0.89 4.75
C CYS A 18 0.05 1.20 4.53
N CYS A 19 0.35 2.40 4.03
CA CYS A 19 1.71 2.89 3.96
C CYS A 19 2.21 3.31 5.36
N ASP A 20 3.41 2.92 5.75
CA ASP A 20 4.01 3.36 7.03
C ASP A 20 4.49 4.83 6.99
N GLY A 21 4.85 5.33 5.80
CA GLY A 21 5.32 6.70 5.60
C GLY A 21 4.23 7.77 5.41
N CYS A 22 2.97 7.40 5.15
CA CYS A 22 1.90 8.36 4.87
C CYS A 22 0.51 7.75 5.12
N PRO A 23 -0.56 8.55 5.26
CA PRO A 23 -1.90 8.04 5.57
C PRO A 23 -2.58 7.31 4.39
N GLN A 24 -1.90 7.11 3.27
CA GLN A 24 -2.51 6.53 2.07
C GLN A 24 -2.60 5.01 2.17
N VAL A 25 -3.65 4.48 1.57
CA VAL A 25 -3.92 3.04 1.53
C VAL A 25 -4.21 2.60 0.10
N TYR A 26 -3.86 1.36 -0.22
CA TYR A 26 -3.91 0.83 -1.59
C TYR A 26 -4.39 -0.61 -1.58
N HIS A 27 -5.17 -1.02 -2.58
CA HIS A 27 -5.35 -2.45 -2.82
C HIS A 27 -4.06 -3.02 -3.43
N PRO A 28 -3.62 -4.22 -3.02
CA PRO A 28 -2.50 -4.94 -3.64
C PRO A 28 -2.59 -4.99 -5.17
N GLN A 29 -3.78 -5.33 -5.69
CA GLN A 29 -4.07 -5.44 -7.11
C GLN A 29 -4.16 -4.10 -7.87
N CYS A 30 -4.29 -2.98 -7.15
CA CYS A 30 -4.33 -1.67 -7.79
C CYS A 30 -2.92 -1.10 -7.99
N LEU A 31 -1.92 -1.63 -7.29
CA LEU A 31 -0.53 -1.22 -7.45
C LEU A 31 0.01 -1.73 -8.80
N PRO A 32 0.87 -0.96 -9.49
CA PRO A 32 1.51 -1.42 -10.71
C PRO A 32 2.41 -2.63 -10.43
N GLU A 33 2.27 -3.70 -11.22
CA GLU A 33 3.03 -4.95 -11.06
C GLU A 33 4.55 -4.75 -11.15
N ASP A 34 5.00 -3.78 -11.95
CA ASP A 34 6.41 -3.42 -12.13
C ASP A 34 6.94 -2.44 -11.06
N SER A 35 6.16 -2.10 -10.03
CA SER A 35 6.58 -1.16 -8.98
C SER A 35 7.27 -1.85 -7.81
N ASP A 36 8.26 -1.17 -7.21
CA ASP A 36 8.96 -1.64 -6.01
C ASP A 36 7.98 -1.87 -4.85
N SER A 37 6.94 -1.02 -4.73
CA SER A 37 5.88 -1.21 -3.73
C SER A 37 5.07 -2.49 -3.94
N PHE A 38 4.85 -2.92 -5.18
CA PHE A 38 4.17 -4.19 -5.45
C PHE A 38 5.09 -5.38 -5.19
N ALA A 39 6.36 -5.30 -5.60
CA ALA A 39 7.36 -6.33 -5.31
C ALA A 39 7.54 -6.54 -3.80
N ALA A 40 7.53 -5.45 -3.02
CA ALA A 40 7.63 -5.48 -1.58
C ALA A 40 6.44 -6.16 -0.88
N LEU A 41 5.31 -6.40 -1.56
CA LEU A 41 4.15 -7.08 -0.97
C LEU A 41 4.38 -8.59 -0.74
N ASP A 42 5.19 -9.23 -1.59
CA ASP A 42 5.47 -10.67 -1.50
C ASP A 42 6.53 -10.98 -0.41
N ASP A 43 7.35 -9.98 -0.09
CA ASP A 43 8.45 -10.04 0.89
C ASP A 43 8.05 -9.45 2.26
N GLN A 44 6.75 -9.27 2.52
CA GLN A 44 6.26 -8.71 3.79
C GLN A 44 6.47 -9.71 4.95
N ASP A 45 7.62 -9.64 5.60
CA ASP A 45 7.73 -10.02 7.01
C ASP A 45 6.91 -9.02 7.85
N ASP A 46 6.12 -9.52 8.82
CA ASP A 46 5.18 -8.72 9.64
C ASP A 46 5.86 -7.58 10.43
N ASP A 47 7.20 -7.59 10.52
CA ASP A 47 8.04 -6.61 11.21
C ASP A 47 8.70 -5.56 10.28
N GLU A 48 8.62 -5.71 8.94
CA GLU A 48 9.26 -4.79 7.97
C GLU A 48 8.25 -3.74 7.46
N PRO A 49 8.55 -2.42 7.53
CA PRO A 49 7.62 -1.38 7.10
C PRO A 49 7.40 -1.40 5.59
N TRP A 50 6.15 -1.19 5.17
CA TRP A 50 5.79 -1.09 3.76
C TRP A 50 5.57 0.37 3.34
N TYR A 51 6.10 0.73 2.17
CA TYR A 51 5.96 2.07 1.59
C TYR A 51 5.26 2.04 0.24
N CYS A 52 4.27 2.93 0.07
CA CYS A 52 3.56 3.08 -1.19
C CYS A 52 4.42 3.75 -2.27
N PRO A 53 4.00 3.74 -3.55
CA PRO A 53 4.80 4.28 -4.66
C PRO A 53 5.11 5.78 -4.58
N ASP A 54 4.40 6.52 -3.72
CA ASP A 54 4.65 7.93 -3.49
C ASP A 54 5.68 8.18 -2.37
N CYS A 55 6.01 7.15 -1.59
CA CYS A 55 6.93 7.19 -0.46
C CYS A 55 8.23 6.39 -0.68
N THR A 56 8.29 5.57 -1.74
CA THR A 56 9.49 4.84 -2.20
C THR A 56 10.44 5.69 -3.02
#